data_AF-A0A832HEG8-F1
#
_entry.id   AF-A0A832HEG8-F1
#
_cell.length_a   1.000
_cell.length_b   1.000
_cell.length_c   1.000
_cell.angle_alpha   90.00
_cell.angle_beta   90.00
_cell.angle_gamma   90.00
#
_symmetry.space_group_name_H-M   'P 1'
#
loop_
_entity.id
_entity.type
_entity.pdbx_description
1 polymer ?
#
loop_
_entity_poly.entity_id
_entity_poly.type
_entity_poly.pdbx_seq_one_letter_code
_entity_poly.pdbx_strand_id
1 'polypeptide(L)'
;MKHLYQILAFHPIEAAASISPRLAGKLHEKSIVVGLLLILVAAMNIVDLLYTLFAHRIGLLKEMNPLAESFLAQDLTSSLVAYKLLMVLAGSFLLWRLRENRWAVPACWVLVAVYGGLTVLWYFWVRDVHYIFETMLVLNNRTGL
;
A
#
# COMPACT_ATOMS: atom_id res chain seq x y z
N MET A 1 17.76 -12.53 -33.52
CA MET A 1 17.63 -13.50 -32.40
C MET A 1 17.38 -12.88 -31.01
N LYS A 2 17.07 -11.57 -30.87
CA LYS A 2 16.75 -10.95 -29.56
C LYS A 2 15.25 -10.86 -29.24
N HIS A 3 14.36 -11.00 -30.24
CA HIS A 3 12.91 -10.92 -30.03
C HIS A 3 12.23 -12.24 -29.60
N LEU A 4 12.89 -13.39 -29.73
CA LEU A 4 12.28 -14.68 -29.36
C LEU A 4 12.19 -14.89 -27.84
N TYR A 5 13.09 -14.29 -27.07
CA TYR A 5 13.06 -14.36 -25.60
C TYR A 5 11.93 -13.55 -24.98
N GLN A 6 11.40 -12.53 -25.68
CA GLN A 6 10.30 -11.72 -25.18
C GLN A 6 8.95 -12.45 -25.25
N ILE A 7 8.79 -13.42 -26.15
CA ILE A 7 7.53 -14.18 -26.30
C ILE A 7 7.51 -15.41 -25.40
N LEU A 8 8.66 -16.08 -25.19
CA LEU A 8 8.76 -17.21 -24.25
C LEU A 8 8.57 -16.80 -22.77
N ALA A 9 8.76 -15.52 -22.44
CA ALA A 9 8.50 -14.98 -21.09
C ALA A 9 7.02 -14.65 -20.83
N PHE A 10 6.14 -14.80 -21.82
CA PHE A 10 4.70 -14.49 -21.70
C PHE A 10 3.83 -15.69 -21.28
N HIS A 11 4.30 -16.93 -21.48
CA HIS A 11 3.56 -18.14 -21.09
C HIS A 11 4.41 -19.15 -20.27
N PRO A 12 5.05 -18.72 -19.16
CA PRO A 12 5.81 -19.63 -18.30
C PRO A 12 4.95 -20.75 -17.71
N ILE A 13 3.65 -20.53 -17.51
CA ILE A 13 2.71 -21.53 -17.00
C ILE A 13 2.49 -22.65 -18.01
N GLU A 14 2.30 -22.33 -19.29
CA GLU A 14 2.07 -23.33 -20.34
C GLU A 14 3.35 -24.12 -20.64
N ALA A 15 4.50 -23.44 -20.67
CA ALA A 15 5.80 -24.08 -20.85
C ALA A 15 6.17 -24.98 -19.65
N ALA A 16 5.85 -24.57 -18.41
CA ALA A 16 6.06 -25.41 -17.23
C ALA A 16 5.08 -26.60 -17.20
N ALA A 17 3.84 -26.41 -17.66
CA ALA A 17 2.83 -27.46 -17.73
C ALA A 17 3.21 -28.56 -18.73
N SER A 18 3.88 -28.23 -19.84
CA SER A 18 4.38 -29.22 -20.79
C SER A 18 5.59 -30.02 -20.27
N ILE A 19 6.35 -29.49 -19.30
CA ILE A 19 7.56 -30.13 -18.75
C ILE A 19 7.24 -30.94 -17.49
N SER A 20 6.40 -30.41 -16.60
CA SER A 20 6.02 -31.09 -15.36
C SER A 20 4.74 -30.51 -14.76
N PRO A 21 3.65 -31.29 -14.66
CA PRO A 21 2.41 -30.82 -14.06
C PRO A 21 2.57 -30.41 -12.57
N ARG A 22 3.52 -31.01 -11.85
CA ARG A 22 3.83 -30.65 -10.45
C ARG A 22 4.48 -29.26 -10.34
N LEU A 23 5.34 -28.89 -11.29
CA LEU A 23 5.99 -27.58 -11.29
C LEU A 23 4.99 -26.47 -11.64
N ALA A 24 4.12 -26.72 -12.63
CA ALA A 24 3.04 -25.82 -12.99
C ALA A 24 2.09 -25.56 -11.81
N GLY A 25 1.71 -26.60 -11.07
CA GLY A 25 0.88 -26.47 -9.86
C GLY A 25 1.52 -25.57 -8.79
N LYS A 26 2.81 -25.75 -8.50
CA LYS A 26 3.53 -24.90 -7.53
C LYS A 26 3.66 -23.44 -7.97
N LEU A 27 3.81 -23.17 -9.26
CA LEU A 27 3.87 -21.81 -9.79
C LEU A 27 2.50 -21.11 -9.73
N HIS A 28 1.43 -21.87 -9.97
CA HIS A 28 0.07 -21.38 -9.86
C HIS A 28 -0.28 -21.00 -8.40
N GLU A 29 0.03 -21.88 -7.44
CA GLU A 29 -0.18 -21.62 -6.02
C GLU A 29 0.56 -20.36 -5.54
N LYS A 30 1.83 -20.19 -5.94
CA LYS A 30 2.61 -18.98 -5.64
C LYS A 30 1.98 -17.72 -6.21
N SER A 31 1.46 -17.78 -7.43
CA SER A 31 0.82 -16.63 -8.08
C SER A 31 -0.44 -16.19 -7.33
N ILE A 32 -1.23 -17.15 -6.82
CA ILE A 32 -2.39 -16.86 -5.99
C ILE A 32 -1.97 -16.18 -4.68
N VAL A 33 -0.97 -16.72 -3.99
CA VAL A 33 -0.46 -16.14 -2.72
C VAL A 33 0.01 -14.71 -2.93
N VAL A 34 0.82 -14.45 -3.96
CA VAL A 34 1.28 -13.09 -4.28
C VAL A 34 0.08 -12.18 -4.60
N GLY A 35 -0.89 -12.66 -5.37
CA GLY A 35 -2.11 -11.89 -5.69
C GLY A 35 -2.89 -11.48 -4.44
N LEU A 36 -3.12 -12.42 -3.51
CA LEU A 36 -3.81 -12.15 -2.25
C LEU A 36 -3.05 -11.14 -1.37
N LEU A 37 -1.72 -11.28 -1.28
CA LEU A 37 -0.90 -10.34 -0.52
C LEU A 37 -0.90 -8.94 -1.16
N LEU A 38 -0.91 -8.83 -2.48
CA LEU A 38 -1.02 -7.54 -3.17
C LEU A 38 -2.39 -6.89 -2.97
N ILE A 39 -3.48 -7.67 -2.95
CA ILE A 39 -4.82 -7.17 -2.60
C ILE A 39 -4.83 -6.63 -1.17
N LEU A 40 -4.23 -7.35 -0.22
CA LEU A 40 -4.11 -6.90 1.16
C LEU A 40 -3.30 -5.59 1.25
N VAL A 41 -2.14 -5.51 0.58
CA VAL A 41 -1.33 -4.29 0.52
C VAL A 41 -2.13 -3.12 -0.07
N ALA A 42 -2.88 -3.35 -1.14
CA ALA A 42 -3.72 -2.33 -1.75
C ALA A 42 -4.80 -1.83 -0.77
N ALA A 43 -5.48 -2.73 -0.07
CA ALA A 43 -6.47 -2.38 0.95
C ALA A 43 -5.86 -1.54 2.08
N MET A 44 -4.68 -1.90 2.58
CA MET A 44 -3.98 -1.14 3.62
C MET A 44 -3.55 0.26 3.14
N ASN A 45 -3.17 0.39 1.87
CA ASN A 45 -2.85 1.70 1.29
C ASN A 45 -4.08 2.61 1.12
N ILE A 46 -5.26 2.03 0.87
CA ILE A 46 -6.50 2.82 0.87
C ILE A 46 -6.74 3.39 2.26
N VAL A 47 -6.58 2.58 3.31
CA VAL A 47 -6.71 3.04 4.71
C VAL A 47 -5.70 4.13 5.03
N ASP A 48 -4.43 3.95 4.65
CA ASP A 48 -3.39 4.98 4.82
C ASP A 48 -3.76 6.31 4.12
N LEU A 49 -4.25 6.23 2.88
CA LEU A 49 -4.68 7.40 2.13
C LEU A 49 -5.83 8.12 2.83
N LEU A 50 -6.84 7.39 3.32
CA LEU A 50 -7.97 7.98 4.04
C LEU A 50 -7.53 8.71 5.31
N TYR A 51 -6.64 8.11 6.10
CA TYR A 51 -6.10 8.77 7.30
C TYR A 51 -5.24 9.98 6.98
N THR A 52 -4.44 9.90 5.92
CA THR A 52 -3.65 11.06 5.43
C THR A 52 -4.57 12.23 5.09
N LEU A 53 -5.63 11.97 4.32
CA LEU A 53 -6.60 13.00 3.92
C LEU A 53 -7.36 13.56 5.13
N PHE A 54 -7.74 12.70 6.06
CA PHE A 54 -8.41 13.11 7.30
C PHE A 54 -7.50 14.02 8.14
N ALA A 55 -6.27 13.59 8.39
CA ALA A 55 -5.29 14.35 9.16
C ALA A 55 -4.96 15.70 8.52
N HIS A 56 -4.86 15.75 7.19
CA HIS A 56 -4.66 17.00 6.45
C HIS A 56 -5.84 17.95 6.64
N ARG A 57 -7.08 17.45 6.51
CA ARG A 57 -8.30 18.28 6.64
C ARG A 57 -8.48 18.90 8.02
N ILE A 58 -8.04 18.22 9.08
CA ILE A 58 -8.10 18.75 10.44
C ILE A 58 -6.87 19.60 10.81
N GLY A 59 -5.92 19.78 9.90
CA GLY A 59 -4.72 20.60 10.10
C GLY A 59 -3.69 20.01 11.08
N LEU A 60 -3.83 18.74 11.47
CA LEU A 60 -2.94 18.07 12.43
C LEU A 60 -1.94 17.12 11.77
N LEU A 61 -1.89 17.09 10.44
CA LEU A 61 -0.93 16.28 9.71
C LEU A 61 0.44 16.95 9.67
N LYS A 62 1.41 16.33 10.33
CA LYS A 62 2.83 16.60 10.08
C LYS A 62 3.34 15.51 9.15
N GLU A 63 3.35 15.79 7.85
CA GLU A 63 3.83 14.81 6.88
C GLU A 63 5.31 14.53 7.06
N MET A 64 5.67 13.25 7.07
CA MET A 64 7.08 12.83 7.11
C MET A 64 7.65 12.63 5.70
N ASN A 65 6.78 12.52 4.69
CA ASN A 65 7.20 12.41 3.30
C ASN A 65 7.34 13.82 2.70
N PRO A 66 8.56 14.31 2.40
CA PRO A 66 8.77 15.68 1.92
C PRO A 66 8.08 15.95 0.58
N LEU A 67 7.87 14.92 -0.24
CA LEU A 67 7.16 15.05 -1.51
C LEU A 67 5.65 15.15 -1.28
N ALA A 68 5.09 14.38 -0.34
CA ALA A 68 3.69 14.52 0.04
C ALA A 68 3.42 15.89 0.68
N GLU A 69 4.32 16.34 1.56
CA GLU A 69 4.30 17.66 2.16
C GLU A 69 4.27 18.76 1.10
N SER A 70 5.09 18.65 0.05
CA SER A 70 5.11 19.64 -1.04
C SER A 70 3.79 19.76 -1.80
N PHE A 71 3.04 18.66 -1.94
CA PHE A 71 1.70 18.68 -2.55
C PHE A 71 0.68 19.33 -1.62
N LEU A 72 0.71 18.98 -0.33
CA LEU A 72 -0.22 19.53 0.66
C LEU A 72 0.03 21.03 0.90
N ALA A 73 1.28 21.49 0.87
CA ALA A 73 1.64 22.89 1.01
C ALA A 73 1.11 23.77 -0.15
N GLN A 74 0.76 23.16 -1.28
CA GLN A 74 0.19 23.82 -2.46
C GLN A 74 -1.31 23.54 -2.60
N ASP A 75 -1.95 22.96 -1.58
CA ASP A 75 -3.35 22.49 -1.61
C ASP A 75 -3.67 21.49 -2.74
N LEU A 76 -2.65 20.80 -3.27
CA LEU A 76 -2.76 19.84 -4.36
C LEU A 76 -3.16 18.44 -3.87
N THR A 77 -4.27 18.36 -3.14
CA THR A 77 -4.78 17.10 -2.56
C THR A 77 -5.01 16.02 -3.62
N SER A 78 -5.55 16.38 -4.78
CA SER A 78 -5.77 15.43 -5.89
C SER A 78 -4.46 14.86 -6.45
N SER A 79 -3.40 15.67 -6.51
CA SER A 79 -2.09 15.21 -6.97
C SER A 79 -1.44 14.26 -5.96
N LEU A 80 -1.64 14.50 -4.66
CA LEU A 80 -1.20 13.56 -3.62
C LEU A 80 -1.90 12.19 -3.76
N VAL A 81 -3.22 12.18 -3.97
CA VAL A 81 -3.99 10.95 -4.20
C VAL A 81 -3.46 10.22 -5.42
N ALA A 82 -3.30 10.91 -6.55
CA ALA A 82 -2.77 10.33 -7.78
C ALA A 82 -1.36 9.76 -7.59
N TYR A 83 -0.49 10.49 -6.89
CA TYR A 83 0.87 10.03 -6.58
C TYR A 83 0.86 8.74 -5.74
N LYS A 84 0.10 8.71 -4.63
CA LYS A 84 0.00 7.51 -3.77
C LYS A 84 -0.55 6.31 -4.55
N LEU A 85 -1.61 6.50 -5.34
CA LEU A 85 -2.18 5.44 -6.18
C LEU A 85 -1.19 4.94 -7.22
N LEU A 86 -0.48 5.84 -7.91
CA LEU A 86 0.53 5.49 -8.90
C LEU A 86 1.64 4.63 -8.27
N MET A 87 2.12 5.00 -7.08
CA MET A 87 3.18 4.26 -6.39
C MET A 87 2.74 2.84 -6.00
N VAL A 88 1.52 2.69 -5.49
CA VAL A 88 0.96 1.38 -5.14
C VAL A 88 0.75 0.53 -6.38
N LEU A 89 0.20 1.10 -7.46
CA LEU A 89 -0.01 0.38 -8.72
C LEU A 89 1.32 -0.04 -9.35
N ALA A 90 2.30 0.86 -9.42
CA ALA A 90 3.62 0.58 -9.98
C ALA A 90 4.35 -0.50 -9.19
N GLY A 91 4.36 -0.40 -7.85
CA GLY A 91 4.95 -1.41 -6.98
C GLY A 91 4.26 -2.76 -7.08
N SER A 92 2.93 -2.77 -7.09
CA SER A 92 2.12 -4.00 -7.22
C SER A 92 2.32 -4.66 -8.59
N PHE A 93 2.36 -3.86 -9.66
CA PHE A 93 2.63 -4.36 -11.01
C PHE A 93 4.04 -4.98 -11.11
N LEU A 94 5.05 -4.34 -10.54
CA LEU A 94 6.42 -4.86 -10.52
C LEU A 94 6.49 -6.21 -9.77
N LEU A 95 5.89 -6.28 -8.58
CA LEU A 95 5.86 -7.52 -7.79
C LEU A 95 5.06 -8.63 -8.49
N TRP A 96 3.95 -8.29 -9.13
CA TRP A 96 3.18 -9.24 -9.93
C TRP A 96 3.97 -9.77 -11.12
N ARG A 97 4.75 -8.90 -11.79
CA ARG A 97 5.64 -9.30 -12.89
C ARG A 97 6.74 -10.23 -12.41
N LEU A 98 7.22 -10.03 -11.18
CA LEU A 98 8.26 -10.83 -10.52
C LEU A 98 7.72 -11.98 -9.66
N ARG A 99 6.41 -12.30 -9.71
CA ARG A 99 5.75 -13.28 -8.81
C ARG A 99 6.37 -14.68 -8.81
N GLU A 100 7.06 -15.05 -9.89
CA GLU A 100 7.73 -16.34 -10.03
C GLU A 100 9.11 -16.37 -9.33
N ASN A 101 9.66 -15.20 -8.99
CA ASN A 101 10.89 -15.08 -8.23
C ASN A 101 10.68 -15.56 -6.79
N ARG A 102 11.67 -16.28 -6.25
CA ARG A 102 11.68 -16.74 -4.84
C ARG A 102 11.54 -15.59 -3.82
N TRP A 103 11.88 -14.37 -4.23
CA TRP A 103 11.82 -13.17 -3.39
C TRP A 103 10.45 -12.47 -3.39
N ALA A 104 9.53 -12.82 -4.29
CA ALA A 104 8.25 -12.12 -4.40
C ALA A 104 7.40 -12.25 -3.12
N VAL A 105 7.23 -13.47 -2.61
CA VAL A 105 6.45 -13.71 -1.39
C VAL A 105 7.07 -13.03 -0.15
N PRO A 106 8.38 -13.18 0.14
CA PRO A 106 9.01 -12.42 1.21
C PRO A 106 8.85 -10.90 1.08
N ALA A 107 9.03 -10.35 -0.13
CA ALA A 107 8.87 -8.91 -0.36
C ALA A 107 7.42 -8.44 -0.08
N CYS A 108 6.42 -9.20 -0.52
CA CYS A 108 5.03 -8.93 -0.21
C CYS A 108 4.75 -8.96 1.31
N TRP A 109 5.31 -9.92 2.04
CA TRP A 109 5.19 -9.97 3.51
C TRP A 109 5.85 -8.78 4.20
N VAL A 110 7.02 -8.35 3.73
CA VAL A 110 7.66 -7.13 4.26
C VAL A 110 6.76 -5.92 4.06
N LEU A 111 6.14 -5.76 2.88
CA LEU A 111 5.18 -4.69 2.65
C LEU A 111 3.97 -4.77 3.59
N VAL A 112 3.38 -5.96 3.75
CA VAL A 112 2.28 -6.17 4.71
C VAL A 112 2.70 -5.78 6.12
N ALA A 113 3.90 -6.15 6.56
CA ALA A 113 4.41 -5.79 7.89
C ALA A 113 4.61 -4.27 8.04
N VAL A 114 5.19 -3.60 7.03
CA VAL A 114 5.39 -2.14 7.02
C VAL A 114 4.06 -1.40 7.08
N TYR A 115 3.11 -1.74 6.20
CA TYR A 115 1.79 -1.12 6.22
C TYR A 115 1.00 -1.49 7.47
N GLY A 116 1.24 -2.67 8.04
CA GLY A 116 0.63 -3.10 9.31
C GLY A 116 1.10 -2.23 10.47
N GLY A 117 2.42 -2.02 10.57
CA GLY A 117 3.00 -1.09 11.55
C GLY A 117 2.48 0.33 11.36
N LEU A 118 2.35 0.79 10.11
CA LEU A 118 1.79 2.10 9.81
C LEU A 118 0.32 2.22 10.23
N THR A 119 -0.48 1.16 10.05
CA THR A 119 -1.88 1.11 10.50
C THR A 119 -1.97 1.22 12.02
N VAL A 120 -1.08 0.54 12.74
CA VAL A 120 -1.00 0.64 14.20
C VAL A 120 -0.61 2.06 14.65
N LEU A 121 0.32 2.70 13.94
CA LEU A 121 0.69 4.09 14.21
C LEU A 121 -0.50 5.04 14.02
N TRP A 122 -1.27 4.86 12.93
CA TRP A 122 -2.50 5.60 12.70
C TRP A 122 -3.53 5.39 13.82
N TYR A 123 -3.69 4.15 14.30
CA TYR A 123 -4.60 3.86 15.42
C TYR A 123 -4.22 4.64 16.68
N PHE A 124 -2.93 4.66 17.05
CA PHE A 124 -2.47 5.45 18.20
C PHE A 124 -2.69 6.95 17.98
N TRP A 125 -2.36 7.46 16.80
CA TRP A 125 -2.55 8.87 16.48
C TRP A 125 -4.03 9.29 16.54
N VAL A 126 -4.95 8.51 15.96
CA VAL A 126 -6.40 8.78 16.01
C VAL A 126 -6.91 8.80 17.44
N ARG A 127 -6.47 7.83 18.25
CA ARG A 127 -6.84 7.75 19.67
C ARG A 127 -6.39 9.02 20.41
N ASP A 128 -5.16 9.46 20.19
CA ASP A 128 -4.60 10.65 20.84
C ASP A 128 -5.34 11.93 20.38
N VAL A 129 -5.66 12.04 19.09
CA VAL A 129 -6.49 13.13 18.54
C VAL A 129 -7.89 13.16 19.17
N HIS A 130 -8.53 12.00 19.32
CA HIS A 130 -9.84 11.90 19.96
C HIS A 130 -9.81 12.42 21.41
N TYR A 131 -8.79 12.05 22.19
CA TYR A 131 -8.62 12.56 23.56
C TYR A 131 -8.43 14.09 23.61
N ILE A 132 -7.71 14.67 22.64
CA ILE A 132 -7.54 16.14 22.55
C ILE A 132 -8.90 16.81 22.31
N PHE A 133 -9.70 16.31 21.37
CA PHE A 133 -11.03 16.87 21.08
C PHE A 133 -11.97 16.78 22.26
N GLU A 134 -12.04 15.63 22.95
CA GLU A 134 -12.84 15.46 24.17
C GLU A 134 -12.42 16.46 25.25
N THR A 135 -11.12 16.65 25.45
CA THR A 135 -10.60 17.60 26.44
C THR A 135 -10.97 19.04 26.08
N MET A 136 -10.82 19.43 24.81
CA MET A 136 -11.20 20.76 24.31
C MET A 136 -12.70 21.03 24.49
N LEU A 137 -13.55 20.05 24.22
CA LEU A 137 -15.01 20.17 24.38
C LEU A 137 -15.39 20.33 25.86
N VAL A 138 -14.80 19.54 26.75
CA VAL A 138 -15.03 19.65 28.20
C VAL A 138 -14.57 21.01 28.73
N LEU A 139 -13.41 21.51 28.27
CA LEU A 139 -12.92 22.83 28.66
C LEU A 139 -13.85 23.94 28.17
N ASN A 140 -14.26 23.91 26.89
CA ASN A 140 -15.18 24.89 26.33
C ASN A 140 -16.51 24.96 27.10
N ASN A 141 -17.07 23.79 27.44
CA ASN A 141 -18.32 23.71 28.19
C ASN A 141 -18.18 24.20 29.64
N ARG A 142 -16.98 24.17 30.23
CA ARG A 142 -16.70 24.71 31.57
C ARG A 142 -16.44 26.22 31.58
N THR A 143 -15.88 26.78 30.50
CA THR A 143 -15.54 28.21 30.42
C THR A 143 -16.69 29.10 29.96
N GLY A 144 -17.80 28.53 29.46
CA GLY A 144 -19.04 29.27 29.20
C GLY A 144 -18.89 30.44 28.21
N LEU A 145 -17.93 30.35 27.29
CA LEU A 145 -17.82 31.22 26.11
C LEU A 145 -18.50 30.57 24.92
#